data_AF-A0A501PFN5-F1
#
_entry.id   AF-A0A501PFN5-F1
#
_cell.length_a   1.000
_cell.length_b   1.000
_cell.length_c   1.000
_cell.angle_alpha   90.00
_cell.angle_beta   90.00
_cell.angle_gamma   90.00
#
_symmetry.space_group_name_H-M   'P 1'
#
loop_
_entity.id
_entity.type
_entity.pdbx_description
1 polymer ?
#
loop_
_entity_poly.entity_id
_entity_poly.type
_entity_poly.pdbx_seq_one_letter_code
_entity_poly.pdbx_strand_id
1 'polypeptide(L)'
;MEEEVFEQEQEQETIEINIRKHDFDEAKEHLKEFAEQSQDELYFDKVRTHEDFFGFEFAEHGVTGKEFNTLVEQTQNYISKFYDNQQALIEEFGQVYKALEALDKGHIQAILSSVAAIDHTNKKILKEQVRIDKTIEKQKATLVALKQFKEKFNEENSKNSIEKHEVILSNFNDRLVNLEQFASTLPSEPVSNTGEIEQLRRELNESKQQIQFISNRLLIVFVVSGISIGMLVIALLFMLLR
;
A
#
# COMPACT_ATOMS: atom_id res chain seq x y z
N MET A 1 7.21 17.87 -12.91
CA MET A 1 7.88 18.38 -11.69
C MET A 1 8.08 17.29 -10.63
N GLU A 2 7.35 16.17 -10.64
CA GLU A 2 7.63 15.03 -9.73
C GLU A 2 8.49 13.92 -10.38
N GLU A 3 8.57 13.85 -11.71
CA GLU A 3 9.46 12.90 -12.41
C GLU A 3 10.92 13.38 -12.50
N GLU A 4 11.17 14.69 -12.56
CA GLU A 4 12.54 15.25 -12.60
C GLU A 4 13.29 15.13 -11.27
N VAL A 5 12.59 14.90 -10.16
CA VAL A 5 13.23 14.68 -8.84
C VAL A 5 13.73 13.24 -8.69
N PHE A 6 13.21 12.31 -9.51
CA PHE A 6 13.57 10.89 -9.44
C PHE A 6 14.82 10.55 -10.26
N GLU A 7 15.16 11.35 -11.26
CA GLU A 7 16.38 11.15 -12.08
C GLU A 7 17.65 11.71 -11.42
N GLN A 8 17.54 12.67 -10.50
CA GLN A 8 18.72 13.23 -9.81
C GLN A 8 19.20 12.41 -8.60
N GLU A 9 18.46 11.38 -8.15
CA GLU A 9 18.85 10.56 -6.98
C GLU A 9 19.57 9.24 -7.34
N GLN A 10 19.86 8.99 -8.63
CA GLN A 10 20.55 7.78 -9.11
C GLN A 10 22.02 7.96 -9.48
N GLU A 11 22.68 9.04 -9.06
CA GLU A 11 24.14 9.01 -8.94
C GLU A 11 24.51 8.19 -7.71
N GLN A 12 24.48 6.86 -7.89
CA GLN A 12 25.31 5.97 -7.09
C GLN A 12 26.77 6.36 -7.34
N GLU A 13 27.28 7.32 -6.57
CA GLU A 13 28.68 7.30 -6.18
C GLU A 13 28.87 6.01 -5.38
N THR A 14 29.17 4.92 -6.09
CA THR A 14 30.04 3.90 -5.53
C THR A 14 31.29 4.65 -5.11
N ILE A 15 31.37 5.00 -3.83
CA ILE A 15 32.60 5.45 -3.20
C ILE A 15 33.49 4.21 -3.27
N GLU A 16 34.22 4.09 -4.37
CA GLU A 16 35.26 3.11 -4.53
C GLU A 16 36.34 3.56 -3.56
N ILE A 17 36.27 3.06 -2.33
CA ILE A 17 37.26 3.33 -1.31
C ILE A 17 38.51 2.53 -1.71
N ASN A 18 39.21 3.05 -2.71
CA ASN A 18 40.55 2.61 -3.07
C ASN A 18 41.48 3.16 -1.98
N ILE A 19 41.36 2.59 -0.78
CA ILE A 19 42.34 2.78 0.28
C ILE A 19 43.63 2.24 -0.32
N ARG A 20 44.61 3.13 -0.54
CA ARG A 20 45.99 2.74 -0.88
C ARG A 20 46.58 2.03 0.33
N LYS A 21 46.10 0.81 0.56
CA LYS A 21 46.50 -0.08 1.65
C LYS A 21 47.99 -0.42 1.55
N HIS A 22 48.52 -0.30 0.32
CA HIS A 22 49.92 -0.57 0.00
C HIS A 22 50.89 0.32 0.79
N ASP A 23 50.64 1.63 0.88
CA ASP A 23 51.58 2.59 1.48
C ASP A 23 51.71 2.39 3.00
N PHE A 24 50.61 2.03 3.68
CA PHE A 24 50.60 1.76 5.11
C PHE A 24 51.25 0.42 5.44
N ASP A 25 50.91 -0.63 4.68
CA ASP A 25 51.47 -1.96 4.93
C ASP A 25 52.97 -2.00 4.63
N GLU A 26 53.44 -1.30 3.59
CA GLU A 26 54.87 -1.16 3.27
C GLU A 26 55.62 -0.40 4.37
N ALA A 27 55.14 0.77 4.80
CA ALA A 27 55.76 1.52 5.88
C ALA A 27 55.81 0.72 7.20
N LYS A 28 54.77 -0.07 7.49
CA LYS A 28 54.72 -0.96 8.66
C LYS A 28 55.75 -2.09 8.58
N GLU A 29 55.98 -2.65 7.39
CA GLU A 29 56.96 -3.72 7.17
C GLU A 29 58.39 -3.22 7.38
N HIS A 30 58.75 -2.06 6.78
CA HIS A 30 60.05 -1.41 7.00
C HIS A 30 60.35 -1.16 8.49
N LEU A 31 59.38 -0.60 9.23
CA LEU A 31 59.54 -0.36 10.67
C LEU A 31 59.76 -1.64 11.47
N LYS A 32 59.12 -2.74 11.05
CA LYS A 32 59.29 -4.03 11.71
C LYS A 32 60.69 -4.58 11.45
N GLU A 33 61.17 -4.54 10.22
CA GLU A 33 62.52 -4.98 9.86
C GLU A 33 63.59 -4.21 10.64
N PHE A 34 63.42 -2.89 10.76
CA PHE A 34 64.33 -2.06 11.55
C PHE A 34 64.29 -2.41 13.05
N ALA A 35 63.10 -2.62 13.63
CA ALA A 35 62.97 -2.97 15.04
C ALA A 35 63.56 -4.35 15.38
N GLU A 36 63.59 -5.27 14.41
CA GLU A 36 64.15 -6.62 14.55
C GLU A 36 65.65 -6.68 14.22
N GLN A 37 66.24 -5.61 13.67
CA GLN A 37 67.65 -5.56 13.34
C GLN A 37 68.52 -5.66 14.60
N SER A 38 69.38 -6.68 14.66
CA SER A 38 70.31 -6.88 15.77
C SER A 38 71.40 -5.80 15.78
N GLN A 39 71.71 -5.24 16.95
CA GLN A 39 72.83 -4.32 17.12
C GLN A 39 74.14 -5.10 17.32
N ASP A 40 75.17 -4.73 16.56
CA ASP A 40 76.53 -5.24 16.78
C ASP A 40 77.06 -4.75 18.13
N GLU A 41 77.57 -5.64 18.97
CA GLU A 41 78.33 -5.25 20.15
C GLU A 41 79.66 -4.62 19.71
N LEU A 42 79.92 -3.40 20.19
CA LEU A 42 81.11 -2.66 19.82
C LEU A 42 82.24 -2.89 20.82
N TYR A 43 83.41 -3.23 20.32
CA TYR A 43 84.61 -3.46 21.13
C TYR A 43 85.78 -2.61 20.64
N PHE A 44 86.46 -1.94 21.58
CA PHE A 44 87.70 -1.21 21.33
C PHE A 44 88.85 -1.96 22.01
N ASP A 45 89.95 -2.16 21.28
CA ASP A 45 91.17 -2.69 21.88
C ASP A 45 91.74 -1.68 22.87
N LYS A 46 92.13 -2.17 24.04
CA LYS A 46 92.91 -1.38 25.00
C LYS A 46 94.36 -1.33 24.52
N VAL A 47 94.95 -0.15 24.51
CA VAL A 47 96.41 0.00 24.33
C VAL A 47 97.12 -0.48 25.60
N ARG A 48 98.26 -1.15 25.44
CA ARG A 48 99.05 -1.63 26.59
C ARG A 48 99.63 -0.43 27.33
N THR A 49 99.67 -0.52 28.65
CA THR A 49 100.27 0.51 29.53
C THR A 49 101.49 0.01 30.28
N HIS A 50 101.71 -1.31 30.31
CA HIS A 50 102.86 -1.95 30.93
C HIS A 50 103.41 -3.07 30.06
N GLU A 51 104.73 -3.25 30.07
CA GLU A 51 105.39 -4.39 29.43
C GLU A 51 105.27 -5.62 30.33
N ASP A 52 104.93 -6.74 29.71
CA ASP A 52 104.74 -8.00 30.39
C ASP A 52 105.97 -8.89 30.15
N PHE A 53 106.77 -9.12 31.19
CA PHE A 53 107.97 -9.95 31.12
C PHE A 53 107.83 -11.10 32.14
N PHE A 54 107.56 -12.31 31.64
CA PHE A 54 107.29 -13.50 32.46
C PHE A 54 106.08 -13.38 33.42
N GLY A 55 105.01 -12.68 33.03
CA GLY A 55 103.76 -12.63 33.80
C GLY A 55 103.80 -11.67 34.99
N PHE A 56 104.72 -10.71 34.97
CA PHE A 56 104.81 -9.63 35.94
C PHE A 56 104.98 -8.30 35.21
N GLU A 57 104.11 -7.33 35.51
CA GLU A 57 104.18 -5.96 34.99
C GLU A 57 105.26 -5.18 35.75
N PHE A 58 106.40 -4.91 35.10
CA PHE A 58 107.55 -4.26 35.75
C PHE A 58 108.01 -2.95 35.10
N ALA A 59 107.45 -2.54 33.95
CA ALA A 59 107.82 -1.29 33.29
C ALA A 59 106.62 -0.66 32.55
N GLU A 60 106.51 0.66 32.59
CA GLU A 60 105.55 1.42 31.75
C GLU A 60 105.87 1.16 30.26
N HIS A 61 104.86 0.72 29.50
CA HIS A 61 104.96 0.50 28.07
C HIS A 61 104.59 1.78 27.33
N GLY A 62 105.50 2.29 26.50
CA GLY A 62 105.19 3.36 25.58
C GLY A 62 104.27 2.85 24.48
N VAL A 63 103.07 3.42 24.36
CA VAL A 63 102.10 3.07 23.30
C VAL A 63 102.80 3.12 21.95
N THR A 64 102.83 1.99 21.25
CA THR A 64 103.49 1.89 19.95
C THR A 64 102.63 2.58 18.88
N GLY A 65 103.26 3.07 17.81
CA GLY A 65 102.53 3.62 16.66
C GLY A 65 101.54 2.62 16.05
N LYS A 66 101.80 1.31 16.16
CA LYS A 66 100.88 0.26 15.71
C LYS A 66 99.63 0.19 16.60
N GLU A 67 99.78 0.16 17.92
CA GLU A 67 98.66 0.14 18.87
C GLU A 67 97.79 1.41 18.75
N PHE A 68 98.44 2.57 18.62
CA PHE A 68 97.74 3.83 18.39
C PHE A 68 96.97 3.82 17.07
N ASN A 69 97.59 3.39 15.97
CA ASN A 69 96.94 3.33 14.66
C ASN A 69 95.75 2.36 14.66
N THR A 70 95.86 1.20 15.33
CA THR A 70 94.74 0.25 15.47
C THR A 70 93.56 0.86 16.23
N LEU A 71 93.81 1.56 17.35
CA LEU A 71 92.76 2.24 18.10
C LEU A 71 92.10 3.37 17.28
N VAL A 72 92.91 4.12 16.51
CA VAL A 72 92.41 5.16 15.60
C VAL A 72 91.54 4.56 14.50
N GLU A 73 91.94 3.46 13.89
CA GLU A 73 91.16 2.74 12.87
C GLU A 73 89.83 2.24 13.44
N GLN A 74 89.84 1.65 14.64
CA GLN A 74 88.62 1.23 15.34
C GLN A 74 87.69 2.40 15.64
N THR A 75 88.25 3.54 16.07
CA THR A 75 87.49 4.77 16.34
C THR A 75 86.88 5.36 15.07
N GLN A 76 87.64 5.40 13.97
CA GLN A 76 87.14 5.89 12.69
C GLN A 76 86.02 4.98 12.15
N ASN A 77 86.21 3.66 12.24
CA ASN A 77 85.18 2.69 11.85
C ASN A 77 83.91 2.85 12.69
N TYR A 78 84.06 3.07 14.01
CA TYR A 78 82.92 3.35 14.89
C TYR A 78 82.17 4.62 14.47
N ILE A 79 82.88 5.73 14.24
CA ILE A 79 82.25 7.00 13.85
C ILE A 79 81.52 6.84 12.51
N SER A 80 82.10 6.08 11.56
CA SER A 80 81.44 5.77 10.28
C SER A 80 80.16 4.95 10.50
N LYS A 81 80.24 3.83 11.23
CA LYS A 81 79.07 3.01 11.55
C LYS A 81 77.99 3.78 12.30
N PHE A 82 78.39 4.66 13.22
CA PHE A 82 77.47 5.52 13.96
C PHE A 82 76.74 6.48 13.03
N TYR A 83 77.45 7.10 12.08
CA TYR A 83 76.83 7.97 11.08
C TYR A 83 75.83 7.21 10.20
N ASP A 84 76.20 6.02 9.71
CA ASP A 84 75.32 5.19 8.88
C ASP A 84 74.06 4.76 9.65
N ASN A 85 74.21 4.37 10.92
CA ASN A 85 73.09 4.00 11.78
C ASN A 85 72.16 5.20 12.07
N GLN A 86 72.71 6.40 12.23
CA GLN A 86 71.90 7.61 12.41
C GLN A 86 71.13 7.99 11.14
N GLN A 87 71.74 7.82 9.97
CA GLN A 87 71.06 8.02 8.69
C GLN A 87 69.91 7.01 8.53
N ALA A 88 70.14 5.73 8.82
CA ALA A 88 69.10 4.70 8.81
C ALA A 88 67.95 5.02 9.79
N LEU A 89 68.28 5.45 11.02
CA LEU A 89 67.30 5.90 12.00
C LEU A 89 66.41 7.03 11.46
N ILE A 90 66.98 8.04 10.79
CA ILE A 90 66.23 9.16 10.20
C ILE A 90 65.28 8.66 9.10
N GLU A 91 65.73 7.73 8.26
CA GLU A 91 64.91 7.14 7.19
C GLU A 91 63.71 6.38 7.77
N GLU A 92 63.92 5.60 8.82
CA GLU A 92 62.87 4.84 9.49
C GLU A 92 61.88 5.73 10.26
N PHE A 93 62.35 6.82 10.90
CA PHE A 93 61.44 7.85 11.41
C PHE A 93 60.57 8.45 10.30
N GLY A 94 61.10 8.57 9.08
CA GLY A 94 60.33 8.93 7.89
C GLY A 94 59.25 7.91 7.54
N GLN A 95 59.50 6.62 7.74
CA GLN A 95 58.49 5.57 7.54
C GLN A 95 57.39 5.62 8.61
N VAL A 96 57.72 5.92 9.89
CA VAL A 96 56.70 6.19 10.93
C VAL A 96 55.77 7.31 10.50
N TYR A 97 56.32 8.42 10.01
CA TYR A 97 55.54 9.56 9.56
C TYR A 97 54.59 9.17 8.41
N LYS A 98 55.09 8.46 7.39
CA LYS A 98 54.28 7.96 6.27
C LYS A 98 53.16 7.04 6.72
N ALA A 99 53.43 6.12 7.65
CA ALA A 99 52.42 5.21 8.20
C ALA A 99 51.31 5.98 8.92
N LEU A 100 51.66 6.98 9.75
CA LEU A 100 50.68 7.82 10.44
C LEU A 100 49.84 8.66 9.46
N GLU A 101 50.49 9.25 8.45
CA GLU A 101 49.82 10.04 7.41
C GLU A 101 48.84 9.18 6.58
N ALA A 102 49.25 7.97 6.19
CA ALA A 102 48.40 7.02 5.46
C ALA A 102 47.23 6.52 6.30
N LEU A 103 47.44 6.30 7.61
CA LEU A 103 46.37 5.95 8.55
C LEU A 103 45.32 7.06 8.64
N ASP A 104 45.75 8.31 8.79
CA ASP A 104 44.85 9.46 8.89
C ASP A 104 44.07 9.71 7.59
N LYS A 105 44.78 9.90 6.48
CA LYS A 105 44.17 10.26 5.18
C LYS A 105 43.46 9.10 4.51
N GLY A 106 44.01 7.89 4.58
CA GLY A 106 43.47 6.72 3.87
C GLY A 106 42.41 6.02 4.68
N HIS A 107 42.80 5.53 5.86
CA HIS A 107 41.95 4.64 6.65
C HIS A 107 40.89 5.36 7.47
N ILE A 108 41.27 6.38 8.25
CA ILE A 108 40.33 7.11 9.12
C ILE A 108 39.30 7.87 8.28
N GLN A 109 39.73 8.55 7.22
CA GLN A 109 38.81 9.26 6.32
C GLN A 109 37.82 8.29 5.64
N ALA A 110 38.28 7.13 5.18
CA ALA A 110 37.41 6.11 4.62
C ALA A 110 36.35 5.62 5.62
N ILE A 111 36.75 5.39 6.87
CA ILE A 111 35.83 5.01 7.95
C ILE A 111 34.81 6.13 8.19
N LEU A 112 35.24 7.39 8.26
CA LEU A 112 34.35 8.54 8.45
C LEU A 112 33.34 8.68 7.32
N SER A 113 33.78 8.57 6.06
CA SER A 113 32.89 8.57 4.89
C SER A 113 31.88 7.43 4.94
N SER A 114 32.33 6.22 5.30
CA SER A 114 31.44 5.06 5.45
C SER A 114 30.40 5.27 6.54
N VAL A 115 30.81 5.79 7.70
CA VAL A 115 29.91 6.10 8.82
C VAL A 115 28.89 7.18 8.42
N ALA A 116 29.31 8.22 7.68
CA ALA A 116 28.40 9.24 7.17
C ALA A 116 27.37 8.67 6.19
N ALA A 117 27.79 7.78 5.29
CA ALA A 117 26.89 7.08 4.37
C ALA A 117 25.89 6.17 5.11
N ILE A 118 26.34 5.47 6.15
CA ILE A 118 25.48 4.66 7.04
C ILE A 118 24.46 5.54 7.77
N ASP A 119 24.88 6.67 8.32
CA ASP A 119 23.97 7.61 9.00
C ASP A 119 22.89 8.16 8.05
N HIS A 120 23.28 8.54 6.83
CA HIS A 120 22.33 8.97 5.80
C HIS A 120 21.33 7.86 5.44
N THR A 121 21.82 6.62 5.27
CA THR A 121 20.98 5.46 4.99
C THR A 121 20.01 5.17 6.14
N ASN A 122 20.49 5.23 7.39
CA ASN A 122 19.65 5.06 8.58
C ASN A 122 18.53 6.11 8.64
N LYS A 123 18.82 7.37 8.33
CA LYS A 123 17.80 8.44 8.25
C LYS A 123 16.76 8.15 7.17
N LYS A 124 17.15 7.62 6.00
CA LYS A 124 16.21 7.17 4.97
C LYS A 124 15.34 6.01 5.45
N ILE A 125 15.94 4.99 6.09
CA ILE A 125 15.23 3.84 6.65
C ILE A 125 14.16 4.28 7.66
N LEU A 126 14.50 5.21 8.58
CA LEU A 126 13.53 5.73 9.55
C LEU A 126 12.33 6.42 8.88
N LYS A 127 12.57 7.20 7.81
CA LYS A 127 11.50 7.83 7.04
C LYS A 127 10.60 6.79 6.36
N GLU A 128 11.20 5.75 5.78
CA GLU A 128 10.44 4.66 5.16
C GLU A 128 9.66 3.83 6.18
N GLN A 129 10.21 3.61 7.37
CA GLN A 129 9.51 2.94 8.45
C GLN A 129 8.22 3.68 8.84
N VAL A 130 8.27 5.01 8.96
CA VAL A 130 7.07 5.83 9.19
C VAL A 130 6.06 5.72 8.04
N ARG A 131 6.51 5.59 6.78
CA ARG A 131 5.62 5.38 5.62
C ARG A 131 4.97 3.99 5.66
N ILE A 132 5.73 2.97 6.03
CA ILE A 132 5.24 1.59 6.19
C ILE A 132 4.18 1.54 7.30
N ASP A 133 4.45 2.13 8.46
CA ASP A 133 3.49 2.16 9.58
C ASP A 133 2.16 2.80 9.17
N LYS A 134 2.21 3.94 8.45
CA LYS A 134 0.99 4.57 7.89
C LYS A 134 0.26 3.68 6.90
N THR A 135 0.99 2.90 6.12
CA THR A 135 0.40 1.96 5.14
C THR A 135 -0.27 0.79 5.85
N ILE A 136 0.34 0.25 6.91
CA ILE A 136 -0.23 -0.81 7.75
C ILE A 136 -1.52 -0.32 8.40
N GLU A 137 -1.54 0.90 8.96
CA GLU A 137 -2.76 1.47 9.55
C GLU A 137 -3.89 1.63 8.52
N LYS A 138 -3.58 2.08 7.30
CA LYS A 138 -4.55 2.14 6.20
C LYS A 138 -5.07 0.74 5.83
N GLN A 139 -4.19 -0.25 5.71
CA GLN A 139 -4.57 -1.63 5.40
C GLN A 139 -5.47 -2.23 6.49
N LYS A 140 -5.18 -1.95 7.75
CA LYS A 140 -6.01 -2.35 8.89
C LYS A 140 -7.40 -1.73 8.82
N ALA A 141 -7.50 -0.43 8.51
CA ALA A 141 -8.78 0.24 8.31
C ALA A 141 -9.57 -0.38 7.15
N THR A 142 -8.92 -0.68 6.02
CA THR A 142 -9.54 -1.38 4.89
C THR A 142 -10.04 -2.77 5.26
N LEU A 143 -9.26 -3.55 6.01
CA LEU A 143 -9.68 -4.87 6.49
C LEU A 143 -10.90 -4.80 7.41
N VAL A 144 -10.96 -3.80 8.31
CA VAL A 144 -12.14 -3.56 9.14
C VAL A 144 -13.36 -3.24 8.29
N ALA A 145 -13.22 -2.36 7.29
CA ALA A 145 -14.31 -2.00 6.38
C ALA A 145 -14.79 -3.22 5.56
N LEU A 146 -13.87 -4.05 5.06
CA LEU A 146 -14.20 -5.29 4.34
C LEU A 146 -14.90 -6.30 5.24
N LYS A 147 -14.49 -6.43 6.50
CA LYS A 147 -15.17 -7.28 7.48
C LYS A 147 -16.61 -6.81 7.71
N GLN A 148 -16.81 -5.52 7.94
CA GLN A 148 -18.14 -4.93 8.11
C GLN A 148 -19.01 -5.09 6.86
N PHE A 149 -18.42 -4.89 5.68
CA PHE A 149 -19.11 -5.11 4.41
C PHE A 149 -19.56 -6.56 4.26
N LYS A 150 -18.69 -7.53 4.57
CA LYS A 150 -19.03 -8.96 4.56
C LYS A 150 -20.15 -9.30 5.56
N GLU A 151 -20.09 -8.75 6.77
CA GLU A 151 -21.13 -8.94 7.79
C GLU A 151 -22.47 -8.39 7.31
N LYS A 152 -22.50 -7.15 6.80
CA LYS A 152 -23.71 -6.55 6.21
C LYS A 152 -24.24 -7.36 5.03
N PHE A 153 -23.38 -7.81 4.14
CA PHE A 153 -23.79 -8.63 3.00
C PHE A 153 -24.42 -9.97 3.42
N ASN A 154 -23.89 -10.59 4.48
CA ASN A 154 -24.48 -11.79 5.06
C ASN A 154 -25.75 -11.49 5.88
N GLU A 155 -25.92 -10.31 6.44
CA GLU A 155 -27.11 -9.92 7.21
C GLU A 155 -28.27 -9.50 6.28
N GLU A 156 -27.93 -8.79 5.20
CA GLU A 156 -28.76 -8.46 4.04
C GLU A 156 -28.96 -9.68 3.11
N ASN A 157 -28.80 -10.86 3.70
CA ASN A 157 -28.88 -12.18 3.12
C ASN A 157 -29.99 -12.27 2.09
N SER A 158 -29.58 -12.55 0.86
CA SER A 158 -30.41 -13.14 -0.18
C SER A 158 -31.28 -14.29 0.35
N LYS A 159 -30.85 -14.99 1.41
CA LYS A 159 -31.63 -16.04 2.05
C LYS A 159 -33.00 -15.56 2.56
N ASN A 160 -33.07 -14.41 3.22
CA ASN A 160 -34.33 -13.85 3.72
C ASN A 160 -35.21 -13.34 2.58
N SER A 161 -34.61 -12.76 1.53
CA SER A 161 -35.39 -12.31 0.37
C SER A 161 -35.84 -13.46 -0.50
N ILE A 162 -35.03 -14.51 -0.66
CA ILE A 162 -35.37 -15.76 -1.37
C ILE A 162 -36.48 -16.49 -0.64
N GLU A 163 -36.40 -16.69 0.68
CA GLU A 163 -37.49 -17.30 1.47
C GLU A 163 -38.79 -16.49 1.34
N LYS A 164 -38.73 -15.15 1.41
CA LYS A 164 -39.92 -14.31 1.22
C LYS A 164 -40.52 -14.46 -0.17
N HIS A 165 -39.69 -14.49 -1.22
CA HIS A 165 -40.18 -14.69 -2.59
C HIS A 165 -40.74 -16.10 -2.79
N GLU A 166 -40.16 -17.13 -2.17
CA GLU A 166 -40.64 -18.50 -2.20
C GLU A 166 -42.04 -18.63 -1.57
N VAL A 167 -42.26 -18.00 -0.40
CA VAL A 167 -43.58 -17.94 0.24
C VAL A 167 -44.61 -17.22 -0.64
N ILE A 168 -44.22 -16.11 -1.28
CA ILE A 168 -45.11 -15.37 -2.19
C ILE A 168 -45.46 -16.21 -3.42
N LEU A 169 -44.49 -16.92 -4.01
CA LEU A 169 -44.71 -17.80 -5.17
C LEU A 169 -45.62 -18.97 -4.82
N SER A 170 -45.46 -19.57 -3.64
CA SER A 170 -46.36 -20.63 -3.15
C SER A 170 -47.81 -20.13 -3.05
N ASN A 171 -48.02 -18.94 -2.46
CA ASN A 171 -49.36 -18.36 -2.35
C ASN A 171 -49.98 -18.05 -3.73
N PHE A 172 -49.18 -17.50 -4.65
CA PHE A 172 -49.64 -17.31 -6.03
C PHE A 172 -50.03 -18.62 -6.71
N ASN A 173 -49.25 -19.68 -6.51
CA ASN A 173 -49.55 -20.99 -7.05
C ASN A 173 -50.86 -21.55 -6.47
N ASP A 174 -51.06 -21.47 -5.17
CA ASP A 174 -52.32 -21.90 -4.52
C ASP A 174 -53.52 -21.10 -5.06
N ARG A 175 -53.37 -19.79 -5.26
CA ARG A 175 -54.41 -18.96 -5.86
C ARG A 175 -54.69 -19.32 -7.32
N LEU A 176 -53.66 -19.68 -8.09
CA LEU A 176 -53.81 -20.12 -9.48
C LEU A 176 -54.60 -21.43 -9.54
N VAL A 177 -54.26 -22.41 -8.70
CA VAL A 177 -54.99 -23.69 -8.60
C VAL A 177 -56.46 -23.45 -8.24
N ASN A 178 -56.73 -22.58 -7.27
CA ASN A 178 -58.11 -22.23 -6.90
C ASN A 178 -58.87 -21.55 -8.04
N LEU A 179 -58.22 -20.68 -8.81
CA LEU A 179 -58.83 -20.04 -9.99
C LEU A 179 -59.09 -21.05 -11.11
N GLU A 180 -58.17 -21.97 -11.36
CA GLU A 180 -58.33 -23.03 -12.35
C GLU A 180 -59.47 -23.97 -11.98
N GLN A 181 -59.57 -24.33 -10.69
CA GLN A 181 -60.70 -25.10 -10.17
C GLN A 181 -62.02 -24.33 -10.33
N PHE A 182 -62.03 -23.03 -9.99
CA PHE A 182 -63.21 -22.20 -10.19
C PHE A 182 -63.62 -22.11 -11.66
N ALA A 183 -62.66 -21.87 -12.57
CA ALA A 183 -62.90 -21.84 -14.01
C ALA A 183 -63.44 -23.19 -14.53
N SER A 184 -62.97 -24.30 -13.98
CA SER A 184 -63.47 -25.65 -14.29
C SER A 184 -64.90 -25.90 -13.81
N THR A 185 -65.36 -25.17 -12.80
CA THR A 185 -66.76 -25.21 -12.33
C THR A 185 -67.70 -24.27 -13.08
N LEU A 186 -67.16 -23.41 -13.97
CA LEU A 186 -68.00 -22.59 -14.82
C LEU A 186 -68.64 -23.46 -15.91
N PRO A 187 -69.96 -23.33 -16.14
CA PRO A 187 -70.65 -24.08 -17.19
C PRO A 187 -70.08 -23.72 -18.57
N SER A 188 -69.81 -24.73 -19.40
CA SER A 188 -69.18 -24.59 -20.72
C SER A 188 -70.08 -23.98 -21.80
N GLU A 189 -71.35 -23.69 -21.50
CA GLU A 189 -72.28 -23.01 -22.40
C GLU A 189 -72.80 -21.72 -21.77
N PRO A 190 -72.96 -20.63 -22.54
CA PRO A 190 -73.60 -19.42 -22.06
C PRO A 190 -75.03 -19.77 -21.63
N VAL A 191 -75.40 -19.45 -20.39
CA VAL A 191 -76.77 -19.65 -19.86
C VAL A 191 -77.73 -18.83 -20.73
N SER A 192 -78.37 -19.48 -21.67
CA SER A 192 -79.14 -18.83 -22.73
C SER A 192 -80.53 -18.48 -22.21
N ASN A 193 -80.68 -17.29 -21.61
CA ASN A 193 -81.96 -16.74 -21.15
C ASN A 193 -82.88 -16.28 -22.31
N THR A 194 -82.66 -16.78 -23.53
CA THR A 194 -83.38 -16.39 -24.75
C THR A 194 -84.88 -16.64 -24.65
N GLY A 195 -85.29 -17.75 -24.04
CA GLY A 195 -86.72 -18.09 -23.87
C GLY A 195 -87.46 -17.09 -22.97
N GLU A 196 -86.87 -16.72 -21.83
CA GLU A 196 -87.45 -15.74 -20.91
C GLU A 196 -87.50 -14.34 -21.55
N ILE A 197 -86.46 -13.96 -22.30
CA ILE A 197 -86.41 -12.68 -23.03
C ILE A 197 -87.48 -12.63 -24.12
N GLU A 198 -87.72 -13.72 -24.86
CA GLU A 198 -88.77 -13.77 -25.89
C GLU A 198 -90.18 -13.68 -25.29
N GLN A 199 -90.41 -14.35 -24.15
CA GLN A 199 -91.69 -14.28 -23.46
C GLN A 199 -91.98 -12.86 -22.95
N LEU A 200 -91.00 -12.21 -22.29
CA LEU A 200 -91.12 -10.82 -21.85
C LEU A 200 -91.39 -9.87 -23.03
N ARG A 201 -90.76 -10.13 -24.19
CA ARG A 201 -90.96 -9.33 -25.40
C ARG A 201 -92.38 -9.48 -25.96
N ARG A 202 -92.96 -10.67 -25.88
CA ARG A 202 -94.34 -10.94 -26.30
C ARG A 202 -95.35 -10.26 -25.37
N GLU A 203 -95.18 -10.42 -24.07
CA GLU A 203 -96.04 -9.81 -23.04
C GLU A 203 -96.02 -8.27 -23.14
N LEU A 204 -94.85 -7.67 -23.38
CA LEU A 204 -94.72 -6.23 -23.59
C LEU A 204 -95.50 -5.75 -24.83
N ASN A 205 -95.47 -6.53 -25.92
CA ASN A 205 -96.17 -6.17 -27.15
C ASN A 205 -97.69 -6.30 -27.01
N GLU A 206 -98.16 -7.34 -26.32
CA GLU A 206 -99.59 -7.51 -25.97
C GLU A 206 -100.08 -6.37 -25.08
N SER A 207 -99.32 -6.00 -24.04
CA SER A 207 -99.65 -4.85 -23.17
C SER A 207 -99.74 -3.54 -23.96
N LYS A 208 -98.81 -3.30 -24.89
CA LYS A 208 -98.81 -2.09 -25.73
C LYS A 208 -100.08 -1.99 -26.59
N GLN A 209 -100.54 -3.10 -27.17
CA GLN A 209 -101.78 -3.13 -27.95
C GLN A 209 -103.01 -2.85 -27.08
N GLN A 210 -103.08 -3.43 -25.88
CA GLN A 210 -104.19 -3.16 -24.95
C GLN A 210 -104.25 -1.69 -24.53
N ILE A 211 -103.11 -1.07 -24.22
CA ILE A 211 -103.05 0.37 -23.89
C ILE A 211 -103.57 1.22 -25.05
N GLN A 212 -103.19 0.92 -26.29
CA GLN A 212 -103.70 1.67 -27.44
C GLN A 212 -105.20 1.49 -27.64
N PHE A 213 -105.71 0.28 -27.46
CA PHE A 213 -107.15 0.01 -27.56
C PHE A 213 -107.95 0.79 -26.50
N ILE A 214 -107.48 0.81 -25.25
CA ILE A 214 -108.09 1.58 -24.16
C ILE A 214 -108.00 3.08 -24.46
N SER A 215 -106.84 3.56 -24.91
CA SER A 215 -106.63 4.96 -25.26
C SER A 215 -107.61 5.44 -26.34
N ASN A 216 -107.84 4.65 -27.39
CA ASN A 216 -108.81 5.01 -28.44
C ASN A 216 -110.25 5.05 -27.92
N ARG A 217 -110.64 4.10 -27.05
CA ARG A 217 -111.97 4.12 -26.43
C ARG A 217 -112.16 5.33 -25.53
N LEU A 218 -111.15 5.70 -24.75
CA LEU A 218 -111.20 6.87 -23.88
C LEU A 218 -111.34 8.16 -24.69
N LEU A 219 -110.62 8.27 -25.81
CA LEU A 219 -110.74 9.41 -26.73
C LEU A 219 -112.16 9.53 -27.29
N ILE A 220 -112.77 8.41 -27.73
CA ILE A 220 -114.16 8.40 -28.19
C ILE A 220 -115.12 8.87 -27.09
N VAL A 221 -114.97 8.36 -25.86
CA VAL A 221 -115.82 8.78 -24.72
C VAL A 221 -115.65 10.28 -24.43
N PHE A 222 -114.42 10.79 -24.48
CA PHE A 222 -114.14 12.21 -24.27
C PHE A 222 -114.83 13.10 -25.33
N VAL A 223 -114.74 12.71 -26.61
CA VAL A 223 -115.39 13.42 -27.72
C VAL A 223 -116.91 13.40 -27.57
N VAL A 224 -117.51 12.25 -27.27
CA VAL A 224 -118.98 12.13 -27.08
C VAL A 224 -119.45 12.96 -25.89
N SER A 225 -118.72 12.93 -24.77
CA SER A 225 -119.03 13.75 -23.59
C SER A 225 -118.93 15.24 -23.88
N GLY A 226 -117.91 15.68 -24.63
CA GLY A 226 -117.73 17.08 -25.01
C GLY A 226 -118.86 17.62 -25.89
N ILE A 227 -119.32 16.83 -26.87
CA ILE A 227 -120.48 17.17 -27.72
C ILE A 227 -121.76 17.29 -26.87
N SER A 228 -121.97 16.36 -25.93
CA SER A 228 -123.16 16.38 -25.05
C SER A 228 -123.19 17.63 -24.15
N ILE A 229 -122.07 17.99 -23.55
CA ILE A 229 -121.94 19.20 -22.72
C ILE A 229 -122.16 20.45 -23.57
N GLY A 230 -121.58 20.52 -24.76
CA GLY A 230 -121.77 21.65 -25.69
C GLY A 230 -123.23 21.83 -26.11
N MET A 231 -123.92 20.73 -26.41
CA MET A 231 -125.36 20.75 -26.72
C MET A 231 -126.20 21.24 -25.55
N LEU A 232 -125.84 20.89 -24.31
CA LEU A 232 -126.53 21.31 -23.10
C LEU A 232 -126.36 22.82 -22.83
N VAL A 233 -125.16 23.36 -23.07
CA VAL A 233 -124.89 24.80 -22.99
C VAL A 233 -125.68 25.57 -24.06
N ILE A 234 -125.76 25.06 -25.29
CA ILE A 234 -126.56 25.66 -26.37
C ILE A 234 -128.05 25.65 -26.03
N ALA A 235 -128.57 24.54 -25.48
CA ALA A 235 -129.97 24.44 -25.06
C ALA A 235 -130.30 25.43 -23.93
N LEU A 236 -129.39 25.59 -22.95
CA LEU A 236 -129.52 26.60 -21.88
C LEU A 236 -129.53 28.03 -22.42
N LEU A 237 -128.69 28.35 -23.40
CA LEU A 237 -128.69 29.66 -24.07
C LEU A 237 -130.03 29.92 -24.78
N PHE A 238 -130.58 28.93 -25.51
CA PHE A 238 -131.91 29.06 -26.12
C PHE A 238 -133.03 29.24 -25.09
N MET A 239 -132.91 28.64 -23.91
CA MET A 239 -133.90 28.76 -22.83
C MET A 239 -133.87 30.14 -22.14
N LEU A 240 -132.70 30.79 -22.08
CA LEU A 240 -132.51 32.15 -21.54
C LEU A 240 -132.91 33.27 -22.51
N LEU A 241 -133.04 32.95 -23.80
CA LEU A 241 -133.42 33.90 -24.88
C LEU A 241 -134.94 33.92 -25.17
N ARG A 242 -135.76 33.31 -24.31
CA ARG A 242 -137.24 33.32 -24.35
C ARG A 242 -137.80 34.07 -23.15
#